data_AF-U2DNN3-F1
#
_entry.id   AF-U2DNN3-F1
#
_cell.length_a   1.000
_cell.length_b   1.000
_cell.length_c   1.000
_cell.angle_alpha   90.00
_cell.angle_beta   90.00
_cell.angle_gamma   90.00
#
_symmetry.space_group_name_H-M   'P 1'
#
loop_
_entity.id
_entity.type
_entity.pdbx_description
1 polymer ?
#
loop_
_entity_poly.entity_id
_entity_poly.type
_entity_poly.pdbx_seq_one_letter_code
_entity_poly.pdbx_strand_id
1 'polypeptide(L)'
;MLSWRDDEQCGAGWHLPGGCVRLKETLEQRLHVCAKSELGTDVLCDMKPVLITENIEPKRDRGRTHFISFLYQCVLVDKVQLRLLDNQEIKGHLGWFNHIPEHFLPVQDFYRETITKILEQGD
;
A
#
# COMPACT_ATOMS: atom_id res chain seq x y z
N MET A 1 -8.46 -0.66 0.47
CA MET A 1 -8.12 0.54 1.27
C MET A 1 -6.84 1.14 0.71
N LEU A 2 -6.79 2.46 0.59
CA LEU A 2 -5.62 3.21 0.14
C LEU A 2 -5.32 4.35 1.12
N SER A 3 -4.09 4.84 1.14
CA SER A 3 -3.70 6.06 1.87
C SER A 3 -3.38 7.16 0.87
N TRP A 4 -3.68 8.42 1.22
CA TRP A 4 -3.23 9.57 0.44
C TRP A 4 -1.81 9.94 0.84
N ARG A 5 -0.93 9.98 -0.15
CA ARG A 5 0.44 10.47 -0.04
C ARG A 5 0.56 11.80 -0.76
N ASP A 6 1.44 12.65 -0.22
CA ASP A 6 1.90 13.88 -0.84
C ASP A 6 3.35 14.10 -0.38
N ASP A 7 4.30 13.81 -1.27
CA ASP A 7 5.73 14.00 -1.05
C ASP A 7 6.49 14.37 -2.33
N GLU A 8 7.69 14.91 -2.16
CA GLU A 8 8.54 15.36 -3.26
C GLU A 8 9.07 14.21 -4.14
N GLN A 9 9.03 12.97 -3.65
CA GLN A 9 9.66 11.83 -4.33
C GLN A 9 8.72 11.14 -5.31
N CYS A 10 7.43 11.02 -4.96
CA CYS A 10 6.43 10.29 -5.73
C CYS A 10 5.24 11.16 -6.14
N GLY A 11 5.15 12.39 -5.64
CA GLY A 11 4.03 13.30 -5.88
C GLY A 11 2.83 12.99 -4.97
N ALA A 12 1.68 13.53 -5.36
CA ALA A 12 0.42 13.35 -4.64
C ALA A 12 -0.44 12.26 -5.30
N GLY A 13 -1.05 11.40 -4.47
CA GLY A 13 -1.97 10.37 -4.95
C GLY A 13 -2.27 9.28 -3.92
N TRP A 14 -3.30 8.49 -4.21
CA TRP A 14 -3.68 7.30 -3.46
C TRP A 14 -2.69 6.15 -3.73
N HIS A 15 -2.16 5.56 -2.67
CA HIS A 15 -1.26 4.40 -2.75
C HIS A 15 -1.72 3.26 -1.84
N LEU A 16 -1.30 2.04 -2.17
CA LEU A 16 -1.33 0.91 -1.25
C LEU A 16 -0.31 1.16 -0.13
N PRO A 17 -0.74 1.16 1.15
CA PRO A 17 0.14 1.29 2.30
C PRO A 17 1.28 0.26 2.23
N GLY A 18 2.51 0.71 2.47
CA GLY A 18 3.67 -0.14 2.24
C GLY A 18 4.99 0.55 2.56
N GLY A 19 5.97 -0.25 2.97
CA GLY A 19 7.29 0.25 3.32
C GLY A 19 8.40 -0.75 3.08
N CYS A 20 9.62 -0.24 2.91
CA CYS A 20 10.81 -1.07 2.79
C CYS A 20 11.07 -1.85 4.09
N VAL A 21 11.31 -3.15 3.95
CA VAL A 21 11.83 -4.00 5.04
C VAL A 21 13.12 -3.41 5.58
N ARG A 22 13.28 -3.42 6.90
CA ARG A 22 14.49 -2.90 7.57
C ARG A 22 15.44 -4.04 7.93
N LEU A 23 16.66 -3.66 8.27
CA LEU A 23 17.68 -4.60 8.72
C LEU A 23 17.17 -5.37 9.95
N LYS A 24 17.33 -6.70 9.93
CA LYS A 24 16.90 -7.63 11.00
C LYS A 24 15.38 -7.67 11.22
N GLU A 25 14.63 -7.56 10.13
CA GLU A 25 13.18 -7.57 10.18
C GLU A 25 12.60 -8.60 9.19
N THR A 26 11.56 -9.32 9.60
CA THR A 26 10.78 -10.18 8.70
C THR A 26 9.76 -9.36 7.91
N LEU A 27 9.22 -9.94 6.83
CA LEU A 27 8.13 -9.32 6.08
C LEU A 27 6.89 -9.10 6.96
N GLU A 28 6.57 -10.07 7.82
CA GLU A 28 5.46 -9.98 8.79
C GLU A 28 5.66 -8.81 9.77
N GLN A 29 6.84 -8.70 10.37
CA GLN A 29 7.17 -7.58 11.26
C GLN A 29 7.02 -6.24 10.54
N ARG A 30 7.49 -6.15 9.28
CA ARG A 30 7.34 -4.94 8.47
C ARG A 30 5.87 -4.63 8.18
N LEU A 31 5.02 -5.63 7.90
CA LEU A 31 3.58 -5.43 7.71
C LEU A 31 2.94 -4.84 8.97
N HIS A 32 3.20 -5.38 10.16
CA HIS A 32 2.67 -4.86 11.41
C HIS A 32 3.14 -3.43 11.72
N VAL A 33 4.42 -3.14 11.48
CA VAL A 33 4.95 -1.77 11.65
C VAL A 33 4.30 -0.81 10.67
N CYS A 34 4.16 -1.21 9.40
CA CYS A 34 3.53 -0.41 8.35
C CYS A 34 2.04 -0.15 8.65
N ALA A 35 1.31 -1.18 9.08
CA ALA A 35 -0.09 -1.07 9.43
C ALA A 35 -0.28 -0.06 10.57
N LYS A 36 0.48 -0.17 11.66
CA LYS A 36 0.40 0.78 12.78
C LYS A 36 0.75 2.21 12.35
N SER A 37 1.74 2.40 11.48
CA SER A 37 2.18 3.74 11.07
C SER A 37 1.26 4.41 10.07
N GLU A 38 0.72 3.67 9.09
CA GLU A 38 -0.10 4.24 8.02
C GLU A 38 -1.60 4.11 8.30
N LEU A 39 -2.03 3.09 9.05
CA LEU A 39 -3.45 2.76 9.28
C LEU A 39 -3.93 3.07 10.70
N GLY A 40 -3.03 3.35 11.64
CA GLY A 40 -3.35 3.56 13.06
C GLY A 40 -3.75 2.30 13.83
N THR A 41 -3.88 1.15 13.15
CA THR A 41 -4.26 -0.15 13.70
C THR A 41 -3.39 -1.27 13.14
N ASP A 42 -3.41 -2.43 13.79
CA ASP A 42 -2.79 -3.65 13.30
C ASP A 42 -3.66 -4.41 12.28
N VAL A 43 -3.04 -5.38 11.60
CA VAL A 43 -3.66 -6.26 10.60
C VAL A 43 -3.38 -7.74 10.89
N LEU A 44 -4.31 -8.59 10.46
CA LEU A 44 -4.11 -10.03 10.29
C LEU A 44 -3.73 -10.30 8.83
N CYS A 45 -2.72 -11.14 8.62
CA CYS A 45 -2.24 -11.53 7.31
C CYS A 45 -1.90 -13.03 7.30
N ASP A 46 -2.22 -13.74 6.22
CA ASP A 46 -1.94 -15.17 6.03
C ASP A 46 -0.47 -15.46 5.63
N MET A 47 0.35 -14.41 5.55
CA MET A 47 1.74 -14.42 5.11
C MET A 47 1.98 -15.12 3.76
N LYS A 48 0.95 -15.21 2.92
CA LYS A 48 1.04 -15.66 1.52
C LYS A 48 0.91 -14.43 0.61
N PRO A 49 1.99 -14.01 -0.09
CA PRO A 49 1.91 -12.86 -0.96
C PRO A 49 0.97 -13.14 -2.13
N VAL A 50 0.08 -12.19 -2.44
CA VAL A 50 -0.81 -12.22 -3.61
C VAL A 50 -0.09 -11.77 -4.88
N LEU A 51 1.01 -11.02 -4.74
CA LEU A 51 1.91 -10.65 -5.82
C LEU A 51 3.34 -10.54 -5.31
N ILE A 52 4.28 -11.08 -6.08
CA ILE A 52 5.71 -10.79 -5.97
C ILE A 52 6.12 -10.21 -7.32
N THR A 53 6.69 -9.00 -7.31
CA THR A 53 7.04 -8.31 -8.55
C THR A 53 8.27 -7.44 -8.39
N GLU A 54 8.97 -7.22 -9.49
CA GLU A 54 10.11 -6.33 -9.61
C GLU A 54 9.65 -5.01 -10.23
N ASN A 55 9.95 -3.89 -9.56
CA ASN A 55 9.74 -2.55 -10.10
C ASN A 55 11.08 -1.83 -10.21
N ILE A 56 11.42 -1.40 -11.42
CA ILE A 56 12.65 -0.69 -11.75
C ILE A 56 12.26 0.70 -12.25
N GLU A 57 12.69 1.76 -11.55
CA GLU A 57 12.47 3.15 -11.97
C GLU A 57 13.57 3.57 -12.97
N PRO A 58 13.29 3.61 -14.28
CA PRO A 58 14.33 3.84 -15.28
C PRO A 58 14.93 5.25 -15.22
N LYS A 59 14.25 6.23 -14.60
CA LYS A 59 14.71 7.62 -14.53
C LYS A 59 15.59 7.91 -13.32
N ARG A 60 15.77 6.96 -12.38
CA ARG A 60 16.51 7.17 -11.14
C ARG A 60 17.87 6.48 -11.19
N ASP A 61 18.92 7.25 -11.43
CA ASP A 61 20.26 6.72 -11.65
C ASP A 61 21.02 6.31 -10.37
N ARG A 62 20.54 6.68 -9.17
CA ARG A 62 21.21 6.38 -7.90
C ARG A 62 20.23 6.10 -6.78
N GLY A 63 20.47 4.99 -6.07
CA GLY A 63 19.81 4.60 -4.82
C GLY A 63 18.33 4.29 -4.97
N ARG A 64 17.85 3.17 -4.40
CA ARG A 64 16.41 2.78 -4.42
C ARG A 64 15.76 2.90 -5.82
N THR A 65 16.44 2.33 -6.82
CA THR A 65 15.99 2.28 -8.22
C THR A 65 15.26 0.98 -8.54
N HIS A 66 15.65 -0.12 -7.89
CA HIS A 66 15.07 -1.44 -8.08
C HIS A 66 14.47 -1.93 -6.77
N PHE A 67 13.20 -2.31 -6.82
CA PHE A 67 12.44 -2.84 -5.70
C PHE A 67 11.87 -4.20 -6.05
N ILE A 68 12.03 -5.15 -5.13
CA ILE A 68 11.24 -6.38 -5.11
C ILE A 68 10.12 -6.15 -4.11
N SER A 69 8.89 -6.18 -4.59
CA SER A 69 7.70 -5.91 -3.78
C SER A 69 6.92 -7.19 -3.51
N PHE A 70 6.46 -7.34 -2.27
CA PHE A 70 5.62 -8.43 -1.81
C PHE A 70 4.29 -7.83 -1.36
N LEU A 71 3.23 -8.05 -2.13
CA LEU A 71 1.90 -7.59 -1.80
C LEU A 71 1.17 -8.67 -1.02
N TYR A 72 0.50 -8.28 0.07
CA TYR A 72 -0.23 -9.19 0.94
C TYR A 72 -1.69 -8.78 1.06
N GLN A 73 -2.58 -9.77 1.16
CA GLN A 73 -3.96 -9.55 1.55
C GLN A 73 -4.04 -9.52 3.08
N CYS A 74 -4.72 -8.50 3.61
CA CYS A 74 -4.76 -8.22 5.03
C CYS A 74 -6.18 -7.90 5.48
N VAL A 75 -6.51 -8.29 6.72
CA VAL A 75 -7.76 -7.92 7.39
C VAL A 75 -7.42 -7.05 8.60
N LEU A 76 -8.12 -5.94 8.77
CA LEU A 76 -7.89 -5.04 9.91
C LEU A 76 -8.36 -5.68 11.22
N VAL A 77 -7.54 -5.58 12.26
CA VAL A 77 -7.86 -6.08 13.60
C VAL A 77 -8.94 -5.21 14.25
N ASP A 78 -8.75 -3.89 14.24
CA ASP A 78 -9.73 -2.92 14.76
C ASP A 78 -10.35 -2.13 13.60
N LYS A 79 -11.64 -2.35 13.36
CA LYS A 79 -12.41 -1.62 12.34
C LYS A 79 -12.99 -0.30 12.87
N VAL A 80 -12.90 -0.01 14.17
CA VAL A 80 -13.48 1.18 14.79
C VAL A 80 -12.69 2.45 14.47
N GLN A 81 -11.36 2.37 14.32
CA GLN A 81 -10.56 3.51 13.85
C GLN A 81 -10.88 3.94 12.41
N LEU A 82 -11.57 3.09 11.64
CA LEU A 82 -12.00 3.39 10.26
C LEU A 82 -13.23 4.31 10.18
N ARG A 83 -13.80 4.73 11.31
CA ARG A 83 -14.94 5.67 11.32
C ARG A 83 -14.58 7.09 10.87
N LEU A 84 -13.30 7.36 10.65
CA LEU A 84 -12.77 8.65 10.20
C LEU A 84 -12.26 8.63 8.75
N LEU A 85 -12.54 7.57 7.99
CA LEU A 85 -12.21 7.52 6.57
C LEU A 85 -13.10 8.49 5.82
N ASP A 86 -12.51 9.55 5.32
CA ASP A 86 -13.19 10.67 4.67
C ASP A 86 -12.87 10.77 3.17
N ASN A 87 -11.99 9.87 2.67
CA ASN A 87 -11.44 9.91 1.31
C ASN A 87 -10.87 11.29 0.95
N GLN A 88 -10.39 12.06 1.93
CA GLN A 88 -9.79 13.35 1.66
C GLN A 88 -8.38 13.19 1.13
N GLU A 89 -8.03 14.05 0.19
CA GLU A 89 -6.71 14.14 -0.43
C GLU A 89 -5.74 14.90 0.48
N ILE A 90 -5.70 14.51 1.76
CA ILE A 90 -4.84 15.07 2.80
C ILE A 90 -3.84 13.99 3.20
N LYS A 91 -2.56 14.36 3.27
CA LYS A 91 -1.47 13.44 3.59
C LYS A 91 -1.78 12.62 4.85
N GLY A 92 -1.75 11.29 4.71
CA GLY A 92 -2.00 10.34 5.80
C GLY A 92 -3.47 10.00 6.00
N HIS A 93 -4.40 10.65 5.30
CA HIS A 93 -5.79 10.21 5.27
C HIS A 93 -5.92 8.91 4.49
N LEU A 94 -7.00 8.21 4.77
CA LEU A 94 -7.25 6.86 4.29
C LEU A 94 -8.61 6.82 3.59
N GLY A 95 -8.73 5.93 2.61
CA GLY A 95 -9.96 5.76 1.85
C GLY A 95 -10.30 4.32 1.49
N TRP A 96 -11.61 4.04 1.43
CA TRP A 96 -12.15 2.78 0.90
C TRP A 96 -12.60 2.99 -0.53
N PHE A 97 -12.08 2.15 -1.41
CA PHE A 97 -12.38 2.19 -2.83
C PHE A 97 -12.79 0.80 -3.30
N ASN A 98 -13.84 0.76 -4.12
CA ASN A 98 -14.31 -0.43 -4.84
C ASN A 98 -13.84 -0.43 -6.31
N HIS A 99 -13.00 0.53 -6.67
CA HIS A 99 -12.33 0.67 -7.96
C HIS A 99 -10.97 1.36 -7.72
N ILE A 100 -10.09 1.37 -8.72
CA ILE A 100 -8.85 2.15 -8.62
C ILE A 100 -9.21 3.63 -8.81
N PRO A 101 -8.91 4.53 -7.85
CA PRO A 101 -9.27 5.94 -7.95
C PRO A 101 -8.52 6.65 -9.08
N GLU A 102 -9.05 7.79 -9.53
CA GLU A 102 -8.45 8.62 -10.58
C GLU A 102 -7.01 9.04 -10.22
N HIS A 103 -6.80 9.53 -8.99
CA HIS A 103 -5.50 9.94 -8.49
C HIS A 103 -4.70 8.78 -7.88
N PHE A 104 -4.68 7.61 -8.51
CA PHE A 104 -3.82 6.50 -8.08
C PHE A 104 -2.36 6.79 -8.43
N LEU A 105 -1.46 6.55 -7.48
CA LEU A 105 -0.06 6.95 -7.60
C LEU A 105 0.64 6.19 -8.75
N PRO A 106 1.17 6.88 -9.79
CA PRO A 106 1.69 6.22 -10.99
C PRO A 106 2.83 5.25 -10.72
N VAL A 107 3.65 5.52 -9.71
CA VAL A 107 4.77 4.63 -9.33
C VAL A 107 4.30 3.27 -8.80
N GLN A 108 3.01 3.09 -8.53
CA GLN A 108 2.39 1.84 -8.10
C GLN A 108 1.49 1.21 -9.18
N ASP A 109 1.46 1.75 -10.40
CA ASP A 109 0.55 1.29 -11.45
C ASP A 109 0.75 -0.19 -11.84
N PHE A 110 1.93 -0.74 -11.55
CA PHE A 110 2.22 -2.17 -11.68
C PHE A 110 1.32 -3.08 -10.81
N TYR A 111 0.63 -2.54 -9.79
CA TYR A 111 -0.37 -3.27 -9.01
C TYR A 111 -1.76 -3.29 -9.66
N ARG A 112 -2.02 -2.47 -10.68
CA ARG A 112 -3.36 -2.27 -11.26
C ARG A 112 -4.04 -3.58 -11.63
N GLU A 113 -3.35 -4.45 -12.36
CA GLU A 113 -3.90 -5.73 -12.79
C GLU A 113 -4.29 -6.62 -11.58
N THR A 114 -3.42 -6.70 -10.57
CA THR A 114 -3.68 -7.48 -9.36
C THR A 114 -4.84 -6.91 -8.55
N ILE A 115 -4.90 -5.58 -8.37
CA ILE A 115 -6.00 -4.92 -7.64
C ILE A 115 -7.33 -5.17 -8.36
N THR A 116 -7.37 -5.00 -9.69
CA THR A 116 -8.59 -5.25 -10.47
C THR A 116 -9.09 -6.68 -10.29
N LYS A 117 -8.20 -7.68 -10.39
CA LYS A 117 -8.57 -9.09 -10.18
C LYS A 117 -9.14 -9.35 -8.78
N ILE A 118 -8.55 -8.74 -7.75
CA ILE A 118 -9.04 -8.87 -6.37
C ILE A 118 -10.44 -8.25 -6.22
N LEU A 119 -10.67 -7.06 -6.81
CA LEU A 119 -11.97 -6.39 -6.77
C LEU A 119 -13.07 -7.16 -7.50
N GLU A 120 -12.73 -7.83 -8.61
CA GLU A 120 -13.66 -8.66 -9.38
C GLU A 120 -14.02 -9.98 -8.67
N GLN A 121 -13.12 -10.52 -7.84
CA GLN A 121 -13.33 -11.79 -7.14
C GLN A 121 -14.26 -11.69 -5.94
N GLY A 122 -14.57 -10.48 -5.47
CA GLY A 122 -15.63 -10.22 -4.50
C GLY A 122 -15.51 -11.01 -3.21
N ASP A 123 -14.56 -10.63 -2.36
CA ASP A 123 -14.55 -10.96 -0.92
C ASP A 123 -14.97 -9.74 -0.08
#